data_AF-A0A7I7STA3-F1
#
_entry.id   AF-A0A7I7STA3-F1
#
_cell.length_a   1.000
_cell.length_b   1.000
_cell.length_c   1.000
_cell.angle_alpha   90.00
_cell.angle_beta   90.00
_cell.angle_gamma   90.00
#
_symmetry.space_group_name_H-M   'P 1'
#
loop_
_entity.id
_entity.type
_entity.pdbx_description
1 polymer ?
#
loop_
_entity_poly.entity_id
_entity_poly.type
_entity_poly.pdbx_seq_one_letter_code
_entity_poly.pdbx_strand_id
1 'polypeptide(L)'
;MPDTHERSLRAQIAAHESWAKTENRSARTAPARKALLDKFERQVDPHGTLTPAERATRAEHARKAYFKRLALKSAQARRNRKGGAA
;
A
#
# COMPACT_ATOMS: atom_id res chain seq x y z
N MET A 1 -23.24 -15.15 16.92
CA MET A 1 -22.14 -14.47 16.21
C MET A 1 -22.74 -13.32 15.42
N PRO A 2 -22.25 -12.07 15.54
CA PRO A 2 -22.82 -10.94 14.82
C PRO A 2 -22.75 -11.19 13.30
N ASP A 3 -23.82 -10.82 12.59
CA ASP A 3 -23.93 -10.97 11.14
C ASP A 3 -22.80 -10.21 10.42
N THR A 4 -22.33 -10.77 9.30
CA THR A 4 -21.22 -10.21 8.51
C THR A 4 -21.57 -8.84 7.94
N HIS A 5 -22.84 -8.63 7.61
CA HIS A 5 -23.34 -7.33 7.17
C HIS A 5 -23.27 -6.28 8.30
N GLU A 6 -23.72 -6.64 9.51
CA GLU A 6 -23.66 -5.76 10.68
C GLU A 6 -22.21 -5.39 11.04
N ARG A 7 -21.27 -6.34 11.01
CA ARG A 7 -19.84 -6.06 11.23
C ARG A 7 -19.28 -5.06 10.20
N SER A 8 -19.66 -5.22 8.94
CA SER A 8 -19.24 -4.31 7.87
C SER A 8 -19.78 -2.90 8.08
N LEU A 9 -21.06 -2.76 8.43
CA LEU A 9 -21.68 -1.46 8.67
C LEU A 9 -21.04 -0.73 9.85
N ARG A 10 -20.76 -1.44 10.96
CA ARG A 10 -20.06 -0.87 12.12
C ARG A 10 -18.66 -0.37 11.76
N ALA A 11 -17.92 -1.12 10.94
CA ALA A 11 -16.59 -0.70 10.47
C ALA A 11 -16.66 0.55 9.58
N GLN A 12 -17.68 0.67 8.73
CA GLN A 12 -17.90 1.85 7.89
C GLN A 12 -18.22 3.09 8.72
N ILE A 13 -19.13 2.98 9.70
CA ILE A 13 -19.46 4.08 10.62
C ILE A 13 -18.20 4.58 11.33
N ALA A 14 -17.42 3.66 11.93
CA ALA A 14 -16.18 4.00 12.61
C ALA A 14 -15.15 4.67 11.68
N ALA A 15 -15.05 4.23 10.42
CA ALA A 15 -14.16 4.84 9.45
C ALA A 15 -14.59 6.29 9.13
N HIS A 16 -15.88 6.53 8.89
CA HIS A 16 -16.40 7.88 8.64
C HIS A 16 -16.19 8.82 9.82
N GLU A 17 -16.50 8.38 11.03
CA GLU A 17 -16.27 9.16 12.26
C GLU A 17 -14.78 9.48 12.44
N SER A 18 -13.91 8.50 12.22
CA SER A 18 -12.46 8.69 12.31
C SER A 18 -11.96 9.72 11.31
N TRP A 19 -12.43 9.68 10.06
CA TRP A 19 -12.05 10.64 9.03
C TRP A 19 -12.65 12.03 9.24
N ALA A 20 -13.86 12.12 9.84
CA ALA A 20 -14.46 13.40 10.23
C ALA A 20 -13.63 14.12 11.29
N LYS A 21 -13.02 13.37 12.22
CA LYS A 21 -12.13 13.90 13.27
C LYS A 21 -10.69 14.16 12.81
N THR A 22 -10.36 13.84 11.55
CA THR A 22 -8.99 14.01 11.03
C THR A 22 -8.85 15.38 10.35
N GLU A 23 -8.23 16.33 11.02
CA GLU A 23 -7.96 17.67 10.46
C GLU A 23 -6.94 17.62 9.31
N ASN A 24 -5.82 16.90 9.50
CA ASN A 24 -4.79 16.76 8.46
C ASN A 24 -4.69 15.31 7.96
N ARG A 25 -5.32 15.04 6.81
CA ARG A 25 -5.31 13.72 6.16
C ARG A 25 -3.93 13.26 5.72
N SER A 26 -3.08 14.19 5.28
CA SER A 26 -1.72 13.91 4.83
C SER A 26 -0.81 13.47 5.98
N ALA A 27 -0.99 14.08 7.16
CA ALA A 27 -0.27 13.74 8.37
C ALA A 27 -0.68 12.36 8.90
N ARG A 28 -1.97 12.04 8.93
CA ARG A 28 -2.49 10.73 9.37
C ARG A 28 -1.90 9.56 8.58
N THR A 29 -1.62 9.75 7.29
CA THR A 29 -1.04 8.70 6.42
C THR A 29 0.49 8.79 6.26
N ALA A 30 1.13 9.84 6.79
CA ALA A 30 2.57 10.04 6.68
C ALA A 30 3.39 8.89 7.29
N PRO A 31 3.07 8.37 8.49
CA PRO A 31 3.81 7.24 9.07
C PRO A 31 3.76 5.99 8.20
N ALA A 32 2.59 5.69 7.62
CA ALA A 32 2.42 4.56 6.72
C ALA A 32 3.23 4.73 5.42
N ARG A 33 3.23 5.94 4.84
CA ARG A 33 4.05 6.25 3.67
C ARG A 33 5.55 6.13 3.98
N LYS A 34 5.99 6.61 5.14
CA LYS A 34 7.38 6.47 5.59
C LYS A 34 7.76 5.00 5.76
N ALA A 35 6.97 4.21 6.49
CA ALA A 35 7.24 2.80 6.69
C ALA A 35 7.33 2.00 5.36
N LEU A 36 6.52 2.38 4.37
CA LEU A 36 6.60 1.78 3.04
C LEU A 36 7.91 2.12 2.31
N LEU A 37 8.41 3.36 2.45
CA LEU A 37 9.70 3.77 1.88
C LEU A 37 10.86 3.07 2.59
N ASP A 38 10.85 3.06 3.93
CA ASP A 38 11.85 2.38 4.76
C ASP A 38 11.95 0.90 4.42
N LYS A 39 10.82 0.25 4.09
CA LYS A 39 10.80 -1.15 3.63
C LYS A 39 11.62 -1.34 2.35
N PHE A 40 11.49 -0.42 1.38
CA PHE A 40 12.26 -0.52 0.14
C PHE A 40 13.75 -0.29 0.38
N GLU A 41 14.11 0.65 1.25
CA GLU A 41 15.51 0.88 1.63
C GLU A 41 16.14 -0.37 2.27
N ARG A 42 15.44 -1.00 3.24
CA ARG A 42 15.89 -2.26 3.86
C ARG A 42 15.94 -3.41 2.87
N GLN A 43 15.06 -3.43 1.88
CA GLN A 43 15.04 -4.48 0.85
C GLN A 43 16.23 -4.38 -0.11
N VAL A 44 16.68 -3.16 -0.43
CA VAL A 44 17.81 -2.96 -1.35
C VAL A 44 19.16 -2.96 -0.65
N ASP A 45 19.17 -2.68 0.65
CA ASP A 45 20.38 -2.70 1.48
C ASP A 45 20.11 -3.30 2.88
N PRO A 46 19.96 -4.63 2.99
CA PRO A 46 19.74 -5.29 4.27
C PRO A 46 20.91 -5.16 5.24
N HIS A 47 22.13 -4.98 4.71
CA HIS A 47 23.38 -4.98 5.48
C HIS A 47 23.97 -3.58 5.69
N GLY A 48 23.35 -2.53 5.14
CA GLY A 48 23.81 -1.15 5.31
C GLY A 48 25.11 -0.83 4.57
N THR A 49 25.52 -1.65 3.59
CA THR A 49 26.85 -1.57 2.95
C THR A 49 26.90 -0.57 1.81
N LEU A 50 25.76 -0.12 1.31
CA LEU A 50 25.67 0.83 0.20
C LEU A 50 25.78 2.28 0.68
N THR A 51 26.32 3.14 -0.17
CA THR A 51 26.30 4.58 0.09
C THR A 51 24.85 5.10 0.12
N PRO A 52 24.55 6.17 0.87
CA PRO A 52 23.19 6.72 0.94
C PRO A 52 22.60 7.06 -0.43
N ALA A 53 23.42 7.57 -1.36
CA ALA A 53 22.99 7.93 -2.71
C ALA A 53 22.61 6.71 -3.57
N GLU A 54 23.41 5.63 -3.51
CA GLU A 54 23.12 4.39 -4.22
C GLU A 54 21.92 3.66 -3.60
N ARG A 55 21.81 3.68 -2.26
CA ARG A 55 20.65 3.14 -1.54
C ARG A 55 19.37 3.83 -1.96
N ALA A 56 19.35 5.18 -2.02
CA ALA A 56 18.20 5.95 -2.48
C ALA A 56 17.81 5.60 -3.92
N THR A 57 18.80 5.58 -4.83
CA THR A 57 18.58 5.22 -6.23
C THR A 57 17.99 3.81 -6.36
N ARG A 58 18.57 2.82 -5.69
CA ARG A 58 18.08 1.44 -5.70
C ARG A 58 16.68 1.34 -5.08
N ALA A 59 16.41 2.03 -3.97
CA ALA A 59 15.12 2.03 -3.31
C ALA A 59 14.02 2.62 -4.22
N GLU A 60 14.32 3.68 -4.97
CA GLU A 60 13.41 4.23 -5.97
C GLU A 60 13.08 3.22 -7.09
N HIS A 61 14.09 2.52 -7.61
CA HIS A 61 13.89 1.47 -8.61
C HIS A 61 13.05 0.31 -8.04
N ALA A 62 13.32 -0.12 -6.81
CA ALA A 62 12.55 -1.16 -6.12
C ALA A 62 11.09 -0.74 -5.94
N ARG A 63 10.84 0.51 -5.54
CA ARG A 63 9.50 1.09 -5.43
C ARG A 63 8.78 1.10 -6.77
N LYS A 64 9.42 1.60 -7.84
CA LYS A 64 8.84 1.61 -9.20
C LYS A 64 8.51 0.19 -9.67
N ALA A 65 9.40 -0.77 -9.45
CA ALA A 65 9.17 -2.17 -9.78
C ALA A 65 7.98 -2.78 -9.00
N TYR A 66 7.86 -2.48 -7.71
CA TYR A 66 6.75 -2.94 -6.88
C TYR A 66 5.38 -2.50 -7.43
N PHE A 67 5.22 -1.20 -7.72
CA PHE A 67 3.96 -0.69 -8.25
C PHE A 67 3.67 -1.21 -9.67
N LYS A 68 4.68 -1.37 -10.52
CA LYS A 68 4.52 -2.00 -11.84
C LYS A 68 4.03 -3.45 -11.73
N ARG A 69 4.58 -4.24 -10.80
CA ARG A 69 4.10 -5.62 -10.52
C ARG A 69 2.66 -5.63 -10.03
N LEU A 70 2.28 -4.68 -9.16
CA LEU A 70 0.91 -4.56 -8.66
C LEU A 70 -0.07 -4.22 -9.80
N ALA A 71 0.30 -3.28 -10.67
CA ALA A 71 -0.48 -2.92 -11.84
C ALA A 71 -0.65 -4.10 -12.82
N LEU A 72 0.43 -4.85 -13.07
CA LEU A 72 0.38 -6.06 -13.90
C LEU A 72 -0.57 -7.11 -13.32
N LYS A 73 -0.48 -7.41 -12.01
CA LYS A 73 -1.40 -8.34 -11.33
C LYS A 73 -2.85 -7.88 -11.43
N SER A 74 -3.11 -6.58 -11.26
CA SER A 74 -4.45 -6.01 -11.41
C SER A 74 -4.98 -6.15 -12.85
N ALA A 75 -4.13 -5.90 -13.85
CA ALA A 75 -4.51 -6.09 -15.25
C ALA A 75 -4.82 -7.56 -15.58
N GLN A 76 -4.00 -8.50 -15.08
CA GLN A 76 -4.24 -9.94 -15.21
C GLN A 76 -5.57 -10.35 -14.55
N ALA A 77 -5.83 -9.90 -13.32
CA ALA A 77 -7.08 -10.20 -12.61
C ALA A 77 -8.32 -9.68 -13.37
N ARG A 78 -8.25 -8.47 -13.93
CA ARG A 78 -9.33 -7.93 -14.78
C ARG A 78 -9.53 -8.73 -16.06
N ARG A 79 -8.45 -9.19 -16.71
CA ARG A 79 -8.52 -10.03 -17.91
C ARG A 79 -9.20 -11.37 -17.59
N ASN A 80 -8.83 -12.02 -16.49
CA ASN A 80 -9.39 -13.31 -16.08
C ASN A 80 -10.89 -13.20 -15.76
N ARG A 81 -11.33 -12.10 -15.12
CA ARG A 81 -12.76 -11.85 -14.88
C ARG A 81 -13.56 -11.66 -16.16
N LYS A 82 -12.97 -11.05 -17.19
CA LYS A 82 -13.60 -10.92 -18.52
C LYS A 82 -13.60 -12.24 -19.29
N GLY A 83 -12.56 -13.05 -19.14
CA GLY A 83 -12.43 -14.36 -19.80
C GLY A 83 -13.24 -15.49 -19.15
N GLY A 84 -13.61 -15.37 -17.88
CA GLY A 84 -14.52 -16.30 -17.19
C GLY A 84 -15.99 -15.88 -17.19
N ALA A 85 -16.34 -14.85 -17.97
CA ALA A 85 -17.71 -14.42 -18.23
C ALA A 85 -18.21 -14.85 -19.62
N ALA A 86 -17.56 -15.87 -20.21
CA ALA A 86 -17.94 -16.52 -21.46
C ALA A 86 -18.23 -18.00 -21.18
#